data_AF-A0A2V9ZPQ6-F1
#
_entry.id   AF-A0A2V9ZPQ6-F1
#
_cell.length_a   1.000
_cell.length_b   1.000
_cell.length_c   1.000
_cell.angle_alpha   90.00
_cell.angle_beta   90.00
_cell.angle_gamma   90.00
#
_symmetry.space_group_name_H-M   'P 1'
#
loop_
_entity.id
_entity.type
_entity.pdbx_description
1 polymer ?
#
loop_
_entity_poly.entity_id
_entity_poly.type
_entity_poly.pdbx_seq_one_letter_code
_entity_poly.pdbx_strand_id
1 'polypeptide(L)' 'AIAREALARKVGARGLRMILEELMLDLMYHLPSQKRIKDFEVTSEMVEKRDVSIAMMEKAG' A
#
# COMPACT_ATOMS: atom_id res chain seq x y z
N ALA A 1 -7.60 4.87 6.06
CA ALA A 1 -7.77 5.03 4.61
C ALA A 1 -8.57 3.87 3.98
N ILE A 2 -8.05 2.65 3.94
CA ILE A 2 -8.65 1.49 3.23
C ILE A 2 -10.10 1.18 3.60
N ALA A 3 -10.44 1.06 4.89
CA ALA A 3 -11.80 0.73 5.31
C ALA A 3 -12.84 1.79 4.91
N ARG A 4 -12.45 3.08 4.97
CA ARG A 4 -13.31 4.19 4.51
C ARG A 4 -13.56 4.10 3.01
N GLU A 5 -12.55 3.75 2.24
CA GLU A 5 -12.67 3.57 0.79
C GLU A 5 -13.54 2.36 0.42
N ALA A 6 -13.38 1.21 1.10
CA ALA A 6 -14.24 0.04 0.89
C ALA A 6 -15.72 0.34 1.21
N LEU A 7 -15.96 1.14 2.26
CA LEU A 7 -17.30 1.63 2.59
C LEU A 7 -17.85 2.56 1.50
N ALA A 8 -17.06 3.53 1.02
CA ALA A 8 -17.46 4.45 -0.04
C ALA A 8 -17.79 3.73 -1.36
N ARG A 9 -17.03 2.68 -1.68
CA ARG A 9 -17.25 1.81 -2.86
C ARG A 9 -18.42 0.83 -2.70
N LYS A 10 -19.06 0.74 -1.51
CA LYS A 10 -20.18 -0.17 -1.20
C LYS A 10 -19.88 -1.66 -1.44
N VAL A 11 -18.62 -2.06 -1.25
CA VAL A 11 -18.13 -3.43 -1.52
C VAL A 11 -17.95 -4.26 -0.25
N GLY A 12 -18.13 -3.66 0.92
CA GLY A 12 -17.97 -4.33 2.23
C GLY A 12 -16.57 -4.89 2.43
N ALA A 13 -16.45 -5.94 3.26
CA ALA A 13 -15.16 -6.54 3.63
C ALA A 13 -14.38 -7.10 2.43
N ARG A 14 -15.08 -7.54 1.38
CA ARG A 14 -14.43 -8.01 0.14
C ARG A 14 -13.59 -6.91 -0.52
N GLY A 15 -14.03 -5.66 -0.41
CA GLY A 15 -13.30 -4.50 -0.92
C GLY A 15 -11.96 -4.27 -0.26
N LEU A 16 -11.79 -4.68 1.00
CA LEU A 16 -10.52 -4.48 1.73
C LEU A 16 -9.37 -5.22 1.03
N ARG A 17 -9.60 -6.49 0.70
CA ARG A 17 -8.61 -7.29 -0.03
C ARG A 17 -8.32 -6.69 -1.40
N MET A 18 -9.36 -6.28 -2.12
CA MET A 18 -9.21 -5.73 -3.46
C MET A 18 -8.37 -4.44 -3.48
N ILE A 19 -8.59 -3.53 -2.53
CA ILE A 19 -7.82 -2.29 -2.38
C ILE A 19 -6.37 -2.60 -1.98
N LEU A 20 -6.16 -3.54 -1.06
CA LEU A 20 -4.81 -3.97 -0.68
C LEU A 20 -4.05 -4.60 -1.85
N GLU A 21 -4.71 -5.45 -2.63
CA GLU A 21 -4.11 -6.13 -3.78
C GLU A 21 -3.71 -5.14 -4.87
N GLU A 22 -4.55 -4.13 -5.14
CA GLU A 22 -4.25 -3.03 -6.06
C GLU A 22 -3.05 -2.20 -5.59
N LEU A 23 -2.97 -1.87 -4.30
CA LEU A 23 -1.85 -1.09 -3.75
C LEU A 23 -0.56 -1.91 -3.74
N MET A 24 -0.62 -3.17 -3.34
CA MET A 24 0.57 -3.96 -3.04
C MET A 24 1.18 -4.67 -4.27
N LEU A 25 0.49 -4.72 -5.42
CA LEU A 25 0.89 -5.54 -6.57
C LEU A 25 2.35 -5.30 -6.99
N ASP A 26 2.69 -4.06 -7.33
CA ASP A 26 4.03 -3.70 -7.82
C ASP A 26 5.06 -3.77 -6.70
N LEU A 27 4.67 -3.35 -5.50
CA LEU A 27 5.54 -3.39 -4.33
C LEU A 27 5.97 -4.83 -4.01
N MET A 28 5.03 -5.78 -3.96
CA MET A 28 5.31 -7.18 -3.66
C MET A 28 6.19 -7.85 -4.71
N TYR A 29 6.17 -7.37 -5.95
CA TYR A 29 7.08 -7.82 -6.99
C TYR A 29 8.51 -7.32 -6.78
N HIS A 30 8.67 -6.04 -6.41
CA HIS A 30 9.99 -5.41 -6.28
C HIS A 30 10.65 -5.62 -4.93
N LEU A 31 9.88 -5.63 -3.84
CA LEU A 31 10.37 -5.68 -2.46
C LEU A 31 11.27 -6.90 -2.19
N PRO A 32 10.97 -8.13 -2.65
CA PRO A 32 11.84 -9.29 -2.43
C PRO A 32 13.24 -9.14 -3.04
N SER A 33 13.39 -8.31 -4.08
CA SER A 33 14.69 -8.03 -4.71
C SER A 33 15.53 -7.02 -3.90
N GLN A 34 14.92 -6.29 -2.96
CA GLN A 34 15.57 -5.24 -2.17
C GLN A 34 16.28 -5.80 -0.94
N LYS A 35 17.51 -6.30 -1.13
CA LYS A 35 18.30 -6.94 -0.06
C LYS A 35 18.60 -6.06 1.17
N ARG A 36 18.45 -4.73 1.07
CA ARG A 36 18.71 -3.79 2.18
C ARG A 36 17.48 -3.46 3.01
N ILE A 37 16.28 -3.77 2.52
CA ILE A 37 15.02 -3.48 3.21
C ILE A 37 14.68 -4.69 4.09
N LYS A 38 14.59 -4.46 5.41
CA LYS A 38 14.19 -5.49 6.38
C LYS A 38 12.69 -5.44 6.65
N ASP A 39 12.17 -4.24 6.79
CA ASP A 39 10.77 -3.96 7.10
C ASP A 39 10.23 -2.88 6.16
N PHE A 40 8.94 -2.96 5.84
CA PHE A 40 8.23 -1.98 5.03
C PHE A 40 6.90 -1.63 5.70
N GLU A 41 6.70 -0.34 5.99
CA GLU A 41 5.49 0.16 6.64
C GLU A 41 4.63 0.96 5.64
N VAL A 42 3.36 0.54 5.47
CA VAL A 42 2.38 1.27 4.65
C VAL A 42 1.68 2.30 5.52
N THR A 43 1.84 3.58 5.21
CA THR A 43 1.18 4.67 5.95
C THR A 43 -0.18 5.02 5.32
N SER A 44 -1.03 5.70 6.10
CA SER A 44 -2.32 6.18 5.57
C SER A 44 -2.18 7.17 4.40
N GLU A 45 -1.12 7.97 4.38
CA GLU A 45 -0.83 8.93 3.30
C GLU A 45 -0.51 8.21 1.99
N MET A 46 0.28 7.14 2.04
CA MET A 46 0.59 6.31 0.87
C MET A 46 -0.68 5.71 0.26
N VAL A 47 -1.61 5.26 1.10
CA VAL A 47 -2.91 4.74 0.64
C VAL A 47 -3.75 5.85 -0.01
N GLU A 48 -3.82 7.03 0.61
CA GLU A 48 -4.63 8.15 0.12
C GLU A 48 -4.08 8.74 -1.20
N LYS A 49 -2.75 8.72 -1.39
CA LYS A 49 -2.09 9.13 -2.64
C LYS A 49 -2.03 8.04 -3.70
N ARG A 50 -2.37 6.79 -3.36
CA ARG A 50 -2.14 5.59 -4.20
C ARG A 50 -0.70 5.47 -4.66
N ASP A 51 0.24 5.80 -3.78
CA ASP A 51 1.68 5.71 -4.04
C ASP A 51 2.35 5.01 -2.85
N VAL A 52 2.72 3.75 -3.08
CA VAL A 52 3.49 2.91 -2.13
C VAL A 52 4.88 2.60 -2.69
N SER A 53 5.43 3.51 -3.50
CA SER A 53 6.77 3.32 -4.08
C SER A 53 7.87 3.30 -3.01
N ILE A 54 8.86 2.43 -3.21
CA ILE A 54 10.05 2.34 -2.35
C ILE A 54 10.80 3.69 -2.29
N ALA A 55 10.68 4.53 -3.32
CA ALA A 55 11.33 5.84 -3.41
C ALA A 55 10.80 6.89 -2.42
N MET A 56 9.56 6.77 -1.93
CA MET A 56 9.01 7.74 -0.98
C MET A 56 9.63 7.64 0.43
N MET A 57 10.39 6.58 0.73
CA MET A 57 10.95 6.36 2.06
C MET A 57 12.26 7.11 2.35
N GLU A 58 13.07 7.46 1.33
CA GLU A 58 14.32 8.20 1.59
C GLU A 58 14.09 9.62 2.13
N LYS A 59 12.85 10.14 2.06
CA LYS A 59 12.51 11.49 2.53
C LYS A 59 11.85 11.55 3.90
N ALA A 60 11.52 10.41 4.51
CA ALA A 60 10.82 10.35 5.80
C ALA A 60 11.74 9.94 6.98
N GLY A 61 13.05 9.79 6.74
CA GLY A 61 14.07 9.52 7.75
C GLY A 61 14.81 10.77 8.21
#